data_AF-A0AAF0PST9-F1
#
_entry.id   AF-A0AAF0PST9-F1
#
_cell.length_a   1.000
_cell.length_b   1.000
_cell.length_c   1.000
_cell.angle_alpha   90.00
_cell.angle_beta   90.00
_cell.angle_gamma   90.00
#
_symmetry.space_group_name_H-M   'P 1'
#
loop_
_entity.id
_entity.type
_entity.pdbx_description
1 polymer ?
#
loop_
_entity_poly.entity_id
_entity_poly.type
_entity_poly.pdbx_seq_one_letter_code
_entity_poly.pdbx_strand_id
1 'polypeptide(L)' 'MGLEILQPNTCIRGCCTSQKIPIHLPPPSYSLSHPIARGAESVVYEAILDGKRVAVKKPILSTSEDIDKFHKELQLLW' A
#
# COMPACT_ATOMS: atom_id res chain seq x y z
N MET A 1 12.45 -0.50 16.38
CA MET A 1 12.36 -1.98 16.45
C MET A 1 11.22 -2.35 15.52
N GLY A 2 11.52 -2.88 14.34
CA GLY A 2 10.52 -3.12 13.29
C GLY A 2 9.60 -4.28 13.70
N LEU A 3 8.29 -4.16 13.43
CA LEU A 3 7.37 -5.27 13.62
C LEU A 3 7.83 -6.45 12.74
N GLU A 4 8.14 -7.58 13.37
CA GLU A 4 8.36 -8.84 12.65
C GLU A 4 7.03 -9.26 12.02
N ILE A 5 7.00 -9.31 10.68
CA ILE A 5 5.82 -9.74 9.92
C ILE A 5 5.73 -11.27 10.05
N LEU A 6 4.98 -11.72 11.07
CA LEU A 6 4.78 -13.15 11.40
C LEU A 6 4.11 -13.97 10.29
N GLN A 7 3.28 -13.35 9.45
CA GLN A 7 2.71 -13.96 8.25
C GLN A 7 2.89 -13.05 7.02
N PRO A 8 3.63 -13.49 5.99
CA PRO A 8 3.72 -12.75 4.75
C PRO A 8 2.31 -12.57 4.15
N ASN A 9 2.00 -11.38 3.61
CA ASN A 9 0.71 -11.03 3.02
C ASN A 9 -0.50 -10.97 3.97
N THR A 10 -0.34 -10.36 5.14
CA THR A 10 -1.48 -9.94 5.97
C THR A 10 -1.60 -8.42 6.00
N CYS A 11 -2.83 -7.87 6.03
CA CYS A 11 -3.02 -6.42 6.17
C CYS A 11 -2.55 -5.93 7.55
N ILE A 12 -2.39 -4.60 7.71
CA ILE A 12 -1.92 -3.97 8.96
C ILE A 12 -2.76 -4.31 10.19
N ARG A 13 -4.02 -4.75 10.01
CA ARG A 13 -4.93 -5.17 11.07
C ARG A 13 -4.93 -6.68 11.35
N GLY A 14 -4.18 -7.47 10.60
CA GLY A 14 -4.15 -8.92 10.77
C GLY A 14 -5.40 -9.65 10.22
N CYS A 15 -6.38 -8.93 9.67
CA CYS A 15 -7.70 -9.50 9.35
C CYS A 15 -7.90 -9.91 7.89
N CYS A 16 -6.95 -9.58 7.01
CA CYS A 16 -7.07 -9.89 5.59
C CYS A 16 -5.77 -10.49 5.05
N THR A 17 -5.91 -11.49 4.19
CA THR A 17 -4.82 -12.11 3.45
C THR A 17 -5.17 -12.20 1.97
N SER A 18 -4.17 -12.29 1.10
CA SER A 18 -4.38 -12.47 -0.34
C SER A 18 -3.36 -13.43 -0.92
N GLN A 19 -3.85 -14.36 -1.75
CA GLN A 19 -3.03 -15.30 -2.51
C GLN A 19 -2.60 -14.75 -3.88
N LYS A 20 -3.26 -13.68 -4.36
CA LYS A 20 -3.03 -13.12 -5.70
C LYS A 20 -2.26 -11.81 -5.68
N ILE A 21 -2.52 -10.95 -4.71
CA ILE A 21 -1.91 -9.63 -4.62
C ILE A 21 -1.08 -9.56 -3.34
N PRO A 22 0.23 -9.32 -3.42
CA PRO A 22 1.04 -9.17 -2.23
C PRO A 22 0.60 -7.94 -1.44
N ILE A 23 0.32 -8.12 -0.14
CA ILE A 23 -0.10 -7.04 0.76
C ILE A 23 1.12 -6.28 1.29
N HIS A 24 2.27 -6.93 1.31
CA HIS A 24 3.55 -6.34 1.66
C HIS A 24 4.57 -6.64 0.56
N LEU A 25 5.25 -5.60 0.08
CA LEU A 25 6.35 -5.71 -0.88
C LEU A 25 7.67 -5.40 -0.16
N PRO A 26 8.71 -6.24 -0.31
CA PRO A 26 10.00 -5.97 0.31
C PRO A 26 10.61 -4.69 -0.29
N PRO A 27 11.29 -3.82 0.50
CA PRO A 27 11.84 -2.56 0.01
C PRO A 27 12.65 -2.62 -1.30
N PRO A 28 13.51 -3.63 -1.57
CA PRO A 28 14.25 -3.68 -2.84
C PRO A 28 13.39 -4.03 -4.06
N SER A 29 12.12 -4.44 -3.90
CA SER A 29 11.26 -4.83 -5.03
C SER A 29 10.67 -3.64 -5.80
N TYR A 30 10.72 -2.44 -5.23
CA TYR A 30 10.20 -1.24 -5.89
C TYR A 30 11.05 -0.01 -5.65
N SER A 31 10.98 0.95 -6.57
CA SER A 31 11.57 2.27 -6.40
C SER A 31 10.53 3.37 -6.65
N LEU A 32 10.35 4.25 -5.65
CA LEU A 32 9.51 5.43 -5.75
C LEU A 32 10.25 6.54 -6.51
N SER A 33 9.57 7.14 -7.50
CA SER A 33 10.01 8.31 -8.25
C SER A 33 9.30 9.56 -7.69
N HIS A 34 8.96 10.50 -8.57
CA HIS A 34 8.36 11.78 -8.23
C HIS A 34 6.83 11.68 -8.08
N PRO A 35 6.20 12.57 -7.29
CA PRO A 35 4.74 12.65 -7.22
C PRO A 35 4.17 13.05 -8.59
N ILE A 36 3.15 12.33 -9.03
CA ILE A 36 2.44 12.59 -10.29
C ILE A 36 1.05 13.20 -10.06
N ALA A 37 0.47 13.03 -8.87
CA ALA A 37 -0.77 13.68 -8.47
C ALA A 37 -0.85 13.88 -6.95
N ARG A 38 -1.56 14.93 -6.52
CA ARG A 38 -1.84 15.23 -5.11
C ARG A 38 -3.34 15.44 -4.93
N GLY A 39 -3.96 14.60 -4.12
CA GLY A 39 -5.35 14.74 -3.70
C GLY A 39 -5.44 15.07 -2.21
N ALA A 40 -6.66 15.29 -1.71
CA ALA A 40 -6.91 15.56 -0.31
C ALA A 40 -6.55 14.36 0.59
N GLU A 41 -6.76 13.14 0.12
CA GLU A 41 -6.61 11.91 0.91
C GLU A 41 -5.30 11.14 0.62
N SER A 42 -4.60 11.48 -0.46
CA SER A 42 -3.38 10.77 -0.86
C SER A 42 -2.50 11.55 -1.82
N VAL A 43 -1.24 11.14 -1.91
CA VAL A 43 -0.33 11.53 -2.98
C VAL A 43 -0.05 10.31 -3.84
N VAL A 44 -0.18 10.45 -5.15
CA VAL A 44 0.15 9.39 -6.11
C VAL A 44 1.55 9.67 -6.66
N TYR A 45 2.39 8.65 -6.60
CA TYR A 45 3.75 8.67 -7.11
C TYR A 45 3.85 7.75 -8.33
N GLU A 46 4.76 8.09 -9.23
CA GLU A 46 5.28 7.10 -10.17
C GLU A 46 6.27 6.18 -9.43
N ALA A 47 6.29 4.89 -9.78
CA ALA A 47 7.27 3.95 -9.28
C ALA A 47 7.63 2.89 -10.33
N ILE A 48 8.73 2.18 -10.10
CA ILE A 48 9.06 0.95 -10.81
C ILE A 48 8.85 -0.24 -9.86
N LEU A 49 8.11 -1.25 -10.30
CA LEU A 49 7.91 -2.53 -9.63
C LEU A 49 8.26 -3.64 -10.63
N ASP A 50 9.25 -4.47 -10.32
CA ASP A 50 9.73 -5.54 -11.21
C ASP A 50 10.03 -5.05 -12.65
N GLY A 51 10.65 -3.87 -12.76
CA GLY A 51 10.97 -3.24 -14.05
C GLY A 51 9.77 -2.61 -14.78
N LYS A 52 8.56 -2.72 -14.24
CA LYS A 52 7.34 -2.10 -14.80
C LYS A 52 7.03 -0.78 -14.12
N ARG A 53 6.63 0.20 -14.93
CA ARG A 53 6.15 1.49 -14.43
C ARG A 53 4.74 1.33 -13.85
N VAL A 54 4.55 1.76 -12.61
CA VAL A 54 3.31 1.64 -11.85
C VAL A 54 2.99 2.95 -11.12
N ALA A 55 1.73 3.09 -10.68
CA ALA A 55 1.30 4.17 -9.80
C ALA A 55 1.27 3.67 -8.34
N VAL A 56 1.86 4.43 -7.43
CA VAL A 56 1.83 4.16 -5.98
C VAL A 56 1.00 5.24 -5.30
N LYS A 57 -0.20 4.87 -4.83
CA LYS A 57 -1.04 5.74 -4.01
C LYS A 57 -0.57 5.65 -2.55
N LYS A 58 -0.06 6.77 -2.02
CA LYS A 58 0.36 6.89 -0.61
C LYS A 58 -0.74 7.64 0.16
N PRO A 59 -1.60 6.93 0.92
CA PRO A 59 -2.69 7.56 1.67
C PRO A 59 -2.16 8.36 2.86
N ILE A 60 -2.90 9.39 3.25
CA ILE A 60 -2.71 10.11 4.51
C ILE A 60 -3.57 9.40 5.56
N LEU A 61 -2.94 8.64 6.45
CA LEU A 61 -3.61 7.80 7.45
C LEU A 61 -3.46 8.42 8.84
N SER A 62 -4.08 9.59 9.05
CA SER A 62 -3.94 10.36 10.30
C SER A 62 -4.93 9.93 11.38
N THR A 63 -6.07 9.36 11.00
CA THR A 63 -7.13 8.92 11.92
C THR A 63 -7.50 7.46 11.71
N SER A 64 -8.24 6.87 12.67
CA SER A 64 -8.80 5.53 12.51
C SER A 64 -9.80 5.47 11.34
N GLU A 65 -10.55 6.56 11.10
CA GLU A 65 -11.48 6.65 9.98
C GLU A 65 -10.76 6.61 8.63
N ASP A 66 -9.59 7.25 8.51
CA ASP A 66 -8.76 7.18 7.30
C ASP A 66 -8.28 5.75 7.03
N ILE A 67 -7.91 5.03 8.09
CA ILE A 67 -7.54 3.60 7.98
C ILE A 67 -8.75 2.75 7.58
N ASP A 68 -9.95 3.02 8.11
CA ASP A 68 -11.18 2.33 7.72
C ASP A 68 -11.53 2.55 6.24
N LYS A 69 -11.42 3.80 5.77
CA LYS A 69 -11.63 4.15 4.36
C LYS A 69 -10.62 3.44 3.46
N PHE A 70 -9.33 3.51 3.80
CA PHE A 70 -8.28 2.82 3.05
C PHE A 70 -8.49 1.30 3.02
N HIS A 71 -8.91 0.70 4.12
CA HIS A 71 -9.24 -0.73 4.15
C HIS A 71 -10.40 -1.06 3.20
N LYS A 72 -11.48 -0.27 3.18
CA LYS A 72 -12.57 -0.44 2.20
C LYS A 72 -12.10 -0.29 0.76
N GLU A 73 -11.22 0.67 0.47
CA GLU A 73 -10.62 0.82 -0.87
C GLU A 73 -9.87 -0.46 -1.29
N LEU A 74 -9.08 -1.06 -0.39
CA LEU A 74 -8.37 -2.31 -0.67
C LEU A 74 -9.34 -3.47 -0.97
N GLN A 75 -10.46 -3.55 -0.26
CA GLN A 75 -11.48 -4.59 -0.50
C GLN A 75 -12.18 -4.44 -1.86
N LEU A 76 -12.27 -3.23 -2.43
CA LEU A 76 -12.86 -3.01 -3.75
C LEU A 76 -11.89 -3.35 -4.91
N LEU A 77 -10.58 -3.37 -4.63
CA LEU A 77 -9.55 -3.71 -5.60
C LEU A 77 -9.21 -5.21 -5.62
N TRP A 78 -9.72 -5.97 -4.65
CA TRP A 78 -9.65 -7.43 -4.59
C TRP A 78 -10.82 -8.09 -5.31
#